data_AF-A0A397B4G2-F1
#
_entry.id   AF-A0A397B4G2-F1
#
_cell.length_a   1.000
_cell.length_b   1.000
_cell.length_c   1.000
_cell.angle_alpha   90.00
_cell.angle_beta   90.00
_cell.angle_gamma   90.00
#
_symmetry.space_group_name_H-M   'P 1'
#
loop_
_entity.id
_entity.type
_entity.pdbx_description
1 polymer ?
#
loop_
_entity_poly.entity_id
_entity_poly.type
_entity_poly.pdbx_seq_one_letter_code
_entity_poly.pdbx_strand_id
1 'polypeptide(L)'
;GPNPFSEPETAGINDWLKTKRDEIQGFLDIHTHGGFILYPYGDNNHTIGGGVDEKFQVLGRGLRSAMGEYDPRQLYTFYVTYGTFQDYAFREFKKPSLTIEIFGSAFNASASTIPVRGLELYKGINQFAKEVTVFNGGDVKPIKPSSGE
;
A
#
# COMPACT_ATOMS: atom_id res chain seq x y z
N GLY A 1 12.78 15.60 -8.86
CA GLY A 1 12.83 16.72 -9.82
C GLY A 1 12.81 18.07 -9.12
N PRO A 2 12.80 19.17 -9.87
CA PRO A 2 12.83 20.54 -9.35
C PRO A 2 11.55 20.99 -8.62
N ASN A 3 10.41 20.33 -8.84
CA ASN A 3 9.14 20.61 -8.18
C ASN A 3 8.20 19.38 -8.22
N PRO A 4 7.11 19.35 -7.43
CA PRO A 4 6.14 18.26 -7.48
C PRO A 4 5.55 18.10 -8.90
N PHE A 5 5.53 16.86 -9.40
CA PHE A 5 5.06 16.52 -10.75
C PHE A 5 5.87 17.14 -11.90
N SER A 6 7.17 17.41 -11.70
CA SER A 6 8.06 17.85 -12.78
C SER A 6 8.27 16.80 -13.88
N GLU A 7 8.19 15.51 -13.52
CA GLU A 7 8.35 14.41 -14.47
C GLU A 7 7.04 14.19 -15.21
N PRO A 8 7.03 14.18 -16.56
CA PRO A 8 5.80 14.10 -17.36
C PRO A 8 5.00 12.82 -17.08
N GLU A 9 5.66 11.73 -16.69
CA GLU A 9 5.02 10.47 -16.31
C GLU A 9 4.16 10.65 -15.05
N THR A 10 4.72 11.28 -14.01
CA THR A 10 3.99 11.53 -12.76
C THR A 10 2.90 12.57 -12.92
N ALA A 11 3.13 13.59 -13.75
CA ALA A 11 2.12 14.59 -14.09
C ALA A 11 0.93 13.96 -14.83
N GLY A 12 1.19 13.14 -15.86
CA GLY A 12 0.15 12.48 -16.63
C GLY A 12 -0.70 11.51 -15.81
N ILE A 13 -0.06 10.70 -14.94
CA ILE A 13 -0.78 9.82 -14.01
C ILE A 13 -1.68 10.65 -13.08
N ASN A 14 -1.13 11.70 -12.49
CA ASN A 14 -1.88 12.59 -11.59
C ASN A 14 -3.09 13.23 -12.28
N ASP A 15 -2.90 13.78 -13.47
CA ASP A 15 -3.96 14.43 -14.23
C ASP A 15 -5.09 13.45 -14.52
N TRP A 16 -4.77 12.22 -14.94
CA TRP A 16 -5.77 11.17 -15.15
C TRP A 16 -6.48 10.76 -13.86
N LEU A 17 -5.74 10.53 -12.76
CA LEU A 17 -6.32 10.17 -11.46
C LEU A 17 -7.30 11.23 -10.96
N LYS A 18 -6.99 12.52 -11.16
CA LYS A 18 -7.91 13.62 -10.79
C LYS A 18 -9.22 13.56 -11.56
N THR A 19 -9.22 13.14 -12.84
CA THR A 19 -10.47 12.93 -13.60
C THR A 19 -11.30 11.76 -13.08
N LYS A 20 -10.68 10.83 -12.34
CA LYS A 20 -11.27 9.58 -11.82
C LYS A 20 -11.47 9.58 -10.31
N ARG A 21 -11.39 10.74 -9.67
CA ARG A 21 -11.41 10.91 -8.21
C ARG A 21 -12.56 10.18 -7.53
N ASP A 22 -13.76 10.23 -8.13
CA ASP A 22 -14.97 9.64 -7.53
C ASP A 22 -15.15 8.16 -7.90
N GLU A 23 -14.39 7.67 -8.88
CA GLU A 23 -14.47 6.29 -9.38
C GLU A 23 -13.46 5.38 -8.65
N ILE A 24 -12.24 5.85 -8.41
CA ILE A 24 -11.14 5.04 -7.86
C ILE A 24 -11.28 4.89 -6.34
N GLN A 25 -11.28 3.64 -5.88
CA GLN A 25 -11.49 3.31 -4.47
C GLN A 25 -10.22 2.92 -3.72
N GLY A 26 -9.09 2.75 -4.40
CA GLY A 26 -7.81 2.41 -3.78
C GLY A 26 -6.67 2.35 -4.79
N PHE A 27 -5.45 2.30 -4.28
CA PHE A 27 -4.22 2.44 -5.06
C PHE A 27 -3.19 1.37 -4.66
N LEU A 28 -2.58 0.73 -5.66
CA LEU A 28 -1.45 -0.18 -5.48
C LEU A 28 -0.29 0.28 -6.37
N ASP A 29 0.87 0.48 -5.77
CA ASP A 29 2.14 0.74 -6.46
C ASP A 29 3.03 -0.50 -6.33
N ILE A 30 3.48 -1.07 -7.44
CA ILE A 30 4.16 -2.38 -7.44
C ILE A 30 5.65 -2.18 -7.72
N HIS A 31 6.47 -2.54 -6.74
CA HIS A 31 7.91 -2.41 -6.73
C HIS A 31 8.58 -3.77 -6.53
N THR A 32 9.90 -3.77 -6.67
CA THR A 32 10.78 -4.84 -6.19
C THR A 32 11.96 -4.16 -5.48
N HIS A 33 12.52 -4.67 -4.38
CA HIS A 33 12.32 -6.01 -3.83
C HIS A 33 12.30 -6.01 -2.29
N GLY A 34 11.74 -7.06 -1.69
CA GLY A 34 11.91 -7.32 -0.26
C GLY A 34 10.81 -8.16 0.41
N GLY A 35 9.66 -8.34 -0.24
CA GLY A 35 8.53 -9.03 0.35
C GLY A 35 7.77 -8.17 1.35
N PHE A 36 7.49 -6.91 1.01
CA PHE A 36 6.82 -5.96 1.89
C PHE A 36 5.45 -5.51 1.36
N ILE A 37 4.55 -5.19 2.29
CA ILE A 37 3.30 -4.46 2.04
C ILE A 37 3.40 -3.15 2.83
N LEU A 38 3.78 -2.07 2.14
CA LEU A 38 4.07 -0.80 2.76
C LEU A 38 2.84 0.09 2.69
N TYR A 39 2.49 0.70 3.83
CA TYR A 39 1.42 1.69 3.92
C TYR A 39 1.96 3.05 4.44
N PRO A 40 1.23 4.15 4.20
CA PRO A 40 1.62 5.47 4.66
C PRO A 40 1.82 5.59 6.19
N TYR A 41 2.58 6.57 6.69
CA TYR A 41 3.38 7.52 5.93
C TYR A 41 4.84 7.09 5.76
N GLY A 42 5.47 7.59 4.70
CA GLY A 42 6.91 7.44 4.46
C GLY A 42 7.76 8.55 5.04
N ASP A 43 7.21 9.76 5.13
CA ASP A 43 7.95 10.99 5.40
C ASP A 43 8.05 11.36 6.89
N ASN A 44 7.38 10.60 7.77
CA ASN A 44 7.39 10.81 9.21
C ASN A 44 7.03 9.52 9.96
N ASN A 45 7.27 9.50 11.28
CA ASN A 45 6.97 8.37 12.16
C ASN A 45 5.69 8.55 12.99
N HIS A 46 4.84 9.51 12.63
CA HIS A 46 3.60 9.77 13.37
C HIS A 46 2.51 8.77 12.95
N THR A 47 1.61 8.50 13.88
CA THR A 47 0.34 7.83 13.56
C THR A 47 -0.50 8.71 12.64
N ILE A 48 -1.30 8.07 11.79
CA ILE A 48 -2.25 8.79 10.93
C ILE A 48 -3.42 9.33 11.79
N GLY A 49 -3.86 8.53 12.76
CA GLY A 49 -4.95 8.84 13.69
C GLY A 49 -6.34 8.55 13.13
N GLY A 50 -7.36 8.78 13.96
CA GLY A 50 -8.77 8.68 13.56
C GLY A 50 -9.23 7.28 13.12
N GLY A 51 -8.61 6.21 13.63
CA GLY A 51 -8.95 4.83 13.26
C GLY A 51 -8.31 4.36 11.94
N VAL A 52 -7.52 5.21 11.27
CA VAL A 52 -6.95 4.90 9.96
C VAL A 52 -5.75 3.97 10.05
N ASP A 53 -4.94 4.08 11.11
CA ASP A 53 -3.84 3.14 11.35
C ASP A 53 -4.38 1.70 11.47
N GLU A 54 -5.47 1.51 12.23
CA GLU A 54 -6.14 0.22 12.39
C GLU A 54 -6.69 -0.31 11.06
N LYS A 55 -7.25 0.56 10.22
CA LYS A 55 -7.72 0.22 8.87
C LYS A 55 -6.56 -0.30 8.00
N PHE A 56 -5.40 0.37 8.00
CA PHE A 56 -4.23 -0.11 7.28
C PHE A 56 -3.67 -1.40 7.83
N GLN A 57 -3.67 -1.58 9.15
CA GLN A 57 -3.25 -2.84 9.78
C GLN A 57 -4.17 -4.01 9.39
N VAL A 58 -5.49 -3.81 9.34
CA VAL A 58 -6.46 -4.81 8.86
C VAL A 58 -6.18 -5.14 7.39
N LEU A 59 -6.08 -4.11 6.56
CA LEU A 59 -5.82 -4.27 5.12
C LEU A 59 -4.50 -5.02 4.87
N GLY A 60 -3.42 -4.65 5.55
CA GLY A 60 -2.11 -5.29 5.43
C GLY A 60 -2.13 -6.77 5.87
N ARG A 61 -2.81 -7.09 6.98
CA ARG A 61 -3.00 -8.50 7.41
C ARG A 61 -3.83 -9.29 6.40
N GLY A 62 -4.86 -8.67 5.82
CA GLY A 62 -5.67 -9.26 4.76
C GLY A 62 -4.83 -9.65 3.56
N LEU A 63 -4.04 -8.71 3.02
CA LEU A 63 -3.13 -9.00 1.91
C LEU A 63 -2.11 -10.08 2.26
N ARG A 64 -1.47 -10.01 3.44
CA ARG A 64 -0.53 -11.03 3.91
C ARG A 64 -1.17 -12.43 3.88
N SER A 65 -2.40 -12.57 4.36
CA SER A 65 -3.11 -13.86 4.38
C SER A 65 -3.26 -14.50 2.99
N ALA A 66 -3.33 -13.69 1.94
CA ALA A 66 -3.47 -14.15 0.55
C ALA A 66 -2.11 -14.33 -0.15
N MET A 67 -1.12 -13.52 0.21
CA MET A 67 0.18 -13.43 -0.47
C MET A 67 1.28 -14.30 0.18
N GLY A 68 1.10 -14.74 1.44
CA GLY A 68 2.07 -15.55 2.18
C GLY A 68 2.97 -14.70 3.07
N GLU A 69 4.29 -14.91 3.00
CA GLU A 69 5.28 -14.34 3.93
C GLU A 69 5.54 -12.82 3.75
N TYR A 70 4.72 -12.11 2.97
CA TYR A 70 4.86 -10.66 2.84
C TYR A 70 4.65 -9.97 4.18
N ASP A 71 5.49 -8.98 4.46
CA ASP A 71 5.47 -8.29 5.75
C ASP A 71 4.83 -6.90 5.67
N PRO A 72 3.66 -6.70 6.30
CA PRO A 72 2.96 -5.42 6.31
C PRO A 72 3.51 -4.46 7.37
N ARG A 73 3.93 -3.27 6.95
CA ARG A 73 4.49 -2.23 7.85
C ARG A 73 4.33 -0.81 7.31
N GLN A 74 4.46 0.19 8.17
CA GLN A 74 4.52 1.59 7.76
C GLN A 74 5.80 1.87 6.98
N LEU A 75 5.71 2.61 5.88
CA LEU A 75 6.82 2.86 4.97
C LEU A 75 8.06 3.43 5.66
N TYR A 76 7.91 4.40 6.57
CA TYR A 76 9.05 5.03 7.24
C TYR A 76 9.92 4.04 8.04
N THR A 77 9.36 2.89 8.45
CA THR A 77 10.09 1.85 9.20
C THR A 77 11.09 1.08 8.34
N PHE A 78 10.99 1.19 7.01
CA PHE A 78 12.01 0.73 6.09
C PHE A 78 13.12 1.77 5.96
N TYR A 79 12.73 2.99 5.57
CA TYR A 79 13.51 4.24 5.69
C TYR A 79 12.60 5.43 5.37
N VAL A 80 13.02 6.63 5.78
CA VAL A 80 12.26 7.87 5.51
C VAL A 80 12.29 8.19 4.02
N THR A 81 11.13 8.50 3.44
CA THR A 81 10.98 8.87 2.02
C THR A 81 10.01 10.02 1.85
N TYR A 82 10.22 10.83 0.81
CA TYR A 82 9.39 12.00 0.50
C TYR A 82 8.88 11.91 -0.92
N GLY A 83 7.63 12.36 -1.15
CA GLY A 83 7.06 12.44 -2.49
C GLY A 83 6.74 11.08 -3.13
N THR A 84 6.52 10.04 -2.32
CA THR A 84 6.14 8.71 -2.83
C THR A 84 4.69 8.70 -3.31
N PHE A 85 4.40 7.84 -4.29
CA PHE A 85 3.05 7.71 -4.85
C PHE A 85 2.02 7.36 -3.77
N GLN A 86 2.34 6.43 -2.87
CA GLN A 86 1.38 5.99 -1.86
C GLN A 86 0.98 7.08 -0.86
N ASP A 87 1.95 7.89 -0.43
CA ASP A 87 1.74 9.01 0.47
C ASP A 87 0.91 10.09 -0.20
N TYR A 88 1.25 10.42 -1.45
CA TYR A 88 0.49 11.36 -2.27
C TYR A 88 -0.96 10.88 -2.46
N ALA A 89 -1.15 9.65 -2.94
CA ALA A 89 -2.46 9.10 -3.25
C ALA A 89 -3.35 9.05 -2.01
N PHE A 90 -2.82 8.62 -0.86
CA PHE A 90 -3.57 8.63 0.38
C PHE A 90 -3.91 10.07 0.84
N ARG A 91 -2.96 11.01 0.79
CA ARG A 91 -3.21 12.41 1.20
C ARG A 91 -4.25 13.09 0.33
N GLU A 92 -4.17 12.91 -0.99
CA GLU A 92 -5.00 13.60 -1.97
C GLU A 92 -6.40 13.02 -2.10
N PHE A 93 -6.52 11.69 -2.11
CA PHE A 93 -7.78 11.01 -2.42
C PHE A 93 -8.47 10.40 -1.20
N LYS A 94 -7.76 10.28 -0.06
CA LYS A 94 -8.29 9.69 1.19
C LYS A 94 -8.83 8.26 1.01
N LYS A 95 -8.19 7.49 0.14
CA LYS A 95 -8.48 6.07 -0.15
C LYS A 95 -7.27 5.20 0.22
N PRO A 96 -7.44 3.90 0.51
CA PRO A 96 -6.33 3.01 0.83
C PRO A 96 -5.29 3.02 -0.30
N SER A 97 -4.03 3.23 0.06
CA SER A 97 -2.91 3.23 -0.88
C SER A 97 -1.75 2.43 -0.29
N LEU A 98 -1.16 1.55 -1.08
CA LEU A 98 -0.02 0.73 -0.67
C LEU A 98 1.08 0.70 -1.72
N THR A 99 2.29 0.41 -1.27
CA THR A 99 3.36 -0.13 -2.11
C THR A 99 3.56 -1.62 -1.80
N ILE A 100 3.67 -2.46 -2.82
CA ILE A 100 4.07 -3.86 -2.66
C ILE A 100 5.49 -4.01 -3.18
N GLU A 101 6.41 -4.45 -2.31
CA GLU A 101 7.76 -4.85 -2.71
C GLU A 101 7.79 -6.35 -2.93
N ILE A 102 7.83 -6.81 -4.19
CA ILE A 102 7.83 -8.24 -4.52
C ILE A 102 9.05 -8.93 -3.89
N PHE A 103 8.90 -10.18 -3.45
CA PHE A 103 10.01 -10.96 -2.91
C PHE A 103 11.21 -11.02 -3.85
N GLY A 104 12.39 -10.73 -3.30
CA GLY A 104 13.67 -10.81 -3.96
C GLY A 104 14.74 -10.09 -3.16
N SER A 105 15.99 -10.26 -3.59
CA SER A 105 17.16 -9.57 -3.03
C SER A 105 17.94 -8.79 -4.09
N ALA A 106 17.44 -8.77 -5.33
CA ALA A 106 18.05 -8.11 -6.48
C ALA A 106 16.98 -7.76 -7.52
N PHE A 107 17.28 -6.77 -8.36
CA PHE A 107 16.39 -6.30 -9.44
C PHE A 107 16.45 -7.20 -10.68
N ASN A 108 17.54 -7.96 -10.86
CA ASN A 108 17.74 -8.87 -11.98
C ASN A 108 17.53 -10.35 -11.56
N ALA A 109 16.35 -10.64 -11.03
CA ALA A 109 16.00 -12.00 -10.63
C ALA A 109 15.85 -12.95 -11.83
N SER A 110 16.06 -14.25 -11.60
CA SER A 110 15.82 -15.28 -12.63
C SER A 110 14.36 -15.24 -13.09
N ALA A 111 14.15 -15.32 -14.40
CA ALA A 111 12.81 -15.41 -15.01
C ALA A 111 12.00 -16.61 -14.48
N SER A 112 12.67 -17.66 -13.96
CA SER A 112 11.99 -18.79 -13.33
C SER A 112 11.19 -18.43 -12.07
N THR A 113 11.44 -17.26 -11.47
CA THR A 113 10.68 -16.76 -10.31
C THR A 113 9.36 -16.11 -10.70
N ILE A 114 9.21 -15.68 -11.96
CA ILE A 114 8.05 -14.92 -12.46
C ILE A 114 6.72 -15.63 -12.15
N PRO A 115 6.54 -16.94 -12.42
CA PRO A 115 5.25 -17.58 -12.17
C PRO A 115 4.86 -17.58 -10.69
N VAL A 116 5.82 -17.80 -9.80
CA VAL A 116 5.58 -17.83 -8.35
C VAL A 116 5.25 -16.43 -7.83
N ARG A 117 6.09 -15.45 -8.16
CA ARG A 117 5.91 -14.04 -7.73
C ARG A 117 4.65 -13.42 -8.33
N GLY A 118 4.36 -13.72 -9.60
CA GLY A 118 3.14 -13.29 -10.27
C GLY A 118 1.88 -13.87 -9.63
N LEU A 119 1.89 -15.14 -9.21
CA LEU A 119 0.76 -15.75 -8.51
C LEU A 119 0.51 -15.12 -7.13
N GLU A 120 1.58 -14.82 -6.38
CA GLU A 120 1.47 -14.11 -5.10
C GLU A 120 0.85 -12.72 -5.28
N LEU A 121 1.37 -11.94 -6.24
CA LEU A 121 0.86 -10.62 -6.54
C LEU A 121 -0.60 -10.66 -7.02
N TYR A 122 -0.95 -11.62 -7.89
CA TYR A 122 -2.32 -11.83 -8.35
C TYR A 122 -3.28 -12.07 -7.17
N LYS A 123 -2.91 -12.93 -6.21
CA LYS A 123 -3.70 -13.13 -4.99
C LYS A 123 -3.82 -11.85 -4.18
N GLY A 124 -2.72 -11.10 -4.05
CA GLY A 124 -2.69 -9.80 -3.38
C GLY A 124 -3.64 -8.77 -3.99
N ILE A 125 -3.63 -8.60 -5.31
CA ILE A 125 -4.51 -7.66 -6.03
C ILE A 125 -5.99 -8.02 -5.81
N ASN A 126 -6.32 -9.31 -5.91
CA ASN A 126 -7.70 -9.76 -5.67
C ASN A 126 -8.13 -9.56 -4.22
N GLN A 127 -7.23 -9.78 -3.26
CA GLN A 127 -7.52 -9.54 -1.86
C GLN A 127 -7.65 -8.05 -1.56
N PHE A 128 -6.79 -7.21 -2.12
CA PHE A 128 -6.84 -5.76 -1.99
C PHE A 128 -8.21 -5.20 -2.41
N ALA A 129 -8.77 -5.66 -3.53
CA ALA A 129 -10.10 -5.24 -3.96
C ALA A 129 -11.19 -5.50 -2.89
N LYS A 130 -11.09 -6.58 -2.12
CA LYS A 130 -12.01 -6.88 -1.01
C LYS A 130 -11.73 -5.97 0.19
N GLU A 131 -10.46 -5.85 0.58
CA GLU A 131 -10.05 -5.02 1.72
C GLU A 131 -10.34 -3.53 1.50
N VAL A 132 -10.30 -3.06 0.26
CA VAL A 132 -10.68 -1.68 -0.11
C VAL A 132 -12.12 -1.37 0.31
N THR A 133 -13.03 -2.32 0.14
CA THR A 133 -14.44 -2.16 0.58
C THR A 133 -14.52 -2.03 2.10
N VAL A 134 -13.71 -2.80 2.84
CA VAL A 134 -13.65 -2.74 4.31
C VAL A 134 -13.03 -1.42 4.79
N PHE A 135 -11.91 -1.03 4.19
CA PHE A 135 -11.20 0.21 4.53
C PHE A 135 -12.07 1.44 4.29
N ASN A 136 -12.77 1.49 3.16
CA ASN A 136 -13.66 2.60 2.81
C ASN A 136 -15.02 2.52 3.50
N GLY A 137 -15.41 1.36 4.04
CA GLY A 137 -16.52 1.23 4.96
C GLY A 137 -16.29 2.08 6.22
N GLY A 138 -17.35 2.36 6.98
CA GLY A 138 -17.30 3.16 8.21
C GLY A 138 -16.34 2.60 9.29
N ASP A 139 -16.44 3.10 10.51
CA ASP A 139 -15.45 2.84 11.56
C ASP A 139 -15.14 1.34 11.75
N VAL A 140 -13.86 0.98 11.63
CA VAL A 140 -13.37 -0.33 12.03
C VAL A 140 -13.44 -0.38 13.54
N LYS A 141 -14.26 -1.28 14.10
CA LYS A 141 -14.31 -1.50 15.54
C LYS A 141 -12.89 -1.83 16.03
N PRO A 142 -12.34 -1.09 17.02
CA PRO A 142 -11.05 -1.41 17.60
C PRO A 142 -11.04 -2.87 18.08
N ILE A 143 -9.99 -3.61 17.73
CA ILE A 143 -9.75 -4.92 18.35
C ILE A 143 -9.38 -4.62 19.80
N LYS A 144 -10.29 -4.91 20.75
CA LYS A 144 -9.96 -4.90 22.18
C LYS A 144 -8.78 -5.84 22.39
N PRO A 145 -7.74 -5.44 23.14
CA PRO A 145 -6.75 -6.40 23.62
C PRO A 145 -7.50 -7.47 24.40
N SER A 146 -7.17 -8.75 24.16
CA SER A 146 -7.62 -9.82 25.04
C SER A 146 -7.08 -9.53 26.43
N SER A 147 -7.95 -9.06 27.32
CA SER A 147 -7.72 -9.12 28.75
C SER A 147 -7.72 -10.60 29.11
N GLY A 148 -6.52 -11.15 29.33
CA GLY A 148 -6.38 -12.46 29.93
C GLY A 148 -6.98 -12.43 31.33
N GLU A 149 -7.93 -13.32 31.57
CA GLU A 149 -8.22 -13.87 32.89
C GLU A 149 -7.44 -15.19 33.04
#